data_AF-A0A8I2FXC7-F1
#
_entry.id   AF-A0A8I2FXC7-F1
#
_cell.length_a   1.000
_cell.length_b   1.000
_cell.length_c   1.000
_cell.angle_alpha   90.00
_cell.angle_beta   90.00
_cell.angle_gamma   90.00
#
_symmetry.space_group_name_H-M   'P 1'
#
loop_
_entity.id
_entity.type
_entity.pdbx_description
1 polymer ?
#
loop_
_entity_poly.entity_id
_entity_poly.type
_entity_poly.pdbx_seq_one_letter_code
_entity_poly.pdbx_strand_id
1 'polypeptide(L)'
;AGGSIVSVGYPPFVFALKQGATKPEMPSKEIMATLGIDADFLYRGFFYYDAYISYPTEAGKELGMPEWWCSGYGVDPKKVTTVLGVDEHGRATAWIKSYGGPEGTGLIRLWGNDQLPQDMGFIKKIAERAGSTPRPR
;
A
#
# COMPACT_ATOMS: atom_id res chain seq x y z
N ALA A 1 11.05 14.48 -13.65
CA ALA A 1 9.81 13.67 -13.70
C ALA A 1 9.57 13.11 -12.30
N GLY A 2 8.37 13.29 -11.76
CA GLY A 2 7.98 12.75 -10.46
C GLY A 2 6.49 12.49 -10.48
N GLY A 3 6.08 11.26 -10.20
CA GLY A 3 4.68 10.85 -10.19
C GLY A 3 4.40 9.91 -9.03
N SER A 4 3.13 9.76 -8.71
CA SER A 4 2.66 8.77 -7.74
C SER A 4 2.26 7.49 -8.45
N ILE A 5 2.56 6.35 -7.82
CA ILE A 5 2.02 5.05 -8.22
C ILE A 5 0.89 4.73 -7.27
N VAL A 6 -0.31 4.50 -7.79
CA VAL A 6 -1.45 4.01 -7.00
C VAL A 6 -1.58 2.50 -7.21
N SER A 7 -1.42 1.74 -6.14
CA SER A 7 -1.53 0.28 -6.13
C SER A 7 -2.84 -0.13 -5.45
N VAL A 8 -3.81 -0.52 -6.28
CA VAL A 8 -5.17 -0.93 -5.87
C VAL A 8 -5.34 -2.46 -5.75
N GLY A 9 -4.40 -3.24 -6.27
CA GLY A 9 -4.48 -4.71 -6.35
C GLY A 9 -3.58 -5.42 -5.34
N TYR A 10 -3.08 -6.62 -5.62
CA TYR A 10 -1.98 -7.19 -4.82
C TYR A 10 -0.75 -6.26 -4.85
N PRO A 11 0.08 -6.24 -3.79
CA PRO A 11 1.31 -5.47 -3.84
C PRO A 11 2.18 -5.99 -4.99
N PRO A 12 2.95 -5.11 -5.66
CA PRO A 12 3.78 -5.53 -6.78
C PRO A 12 4.87 -6.47 -6.26
N PHE A 13 4.77 -7.75 -6.60
CA PHE A 13 5.81 -8.73 -6.34
C PHE A 13 6.88 -8.63 -7.43
N VAL A 14 8.13 -8.40 -7.02
CA VAL A 14 9.27 -8.40 -7.94
C VAL A 14 9.97 -9.74 -7.82
N PHE A 15 9.87 -10.53 -8.88
CA PHE A 15 10.56 -11.81 -8.98
C PHE A 15 11.83 -11.64 -9.82
N ALA A 16 12.93 -12.23 -9.37
CA ALA A 16 14.15 -12.34 -10.17
C ALA A 16 14.13 -13.66 -10.93
N LEU A 17 14.42 -13.63 -12.23
CA LEU A 17 14.65 -14.83 -13.02
C LEU A 17 16.13 -14.90 -13.39
N LYS A 18 16.86 -15.84 -12.79
CA LYS A 18 18.24 -16.10 -13.18
C LYS A 18 18.30 -16.65 -14.59
N GLN A 19 19.34 -16.29 -15.34
CA GLN A 19 19.54 -16.80 -16.70
C GLN A 19 19.60 -18.34 -16.68
N GLY A 20 18.76 -18.97 -17.50
CA GLY A 20 18.63 -20.44 -17.56
C GLY A 20 17.75 -21.06 -16.47
N ALA A 21 17.19 -20.28 -15.54
CA ALA A 21 16.24 -20.80 -14.57
C ALA A 21 14.86 -21.04 -15.20
N THR A 22 14.20 -22.12 -14.79
CA THR A 22 12.83 -22.46 -15.21
C THR A 22 11.76 -21.97 -14.23
N LYS A 23 12.18 -21.41 -13.09
CA LYS A 23 11.29 -20.85 -12.06
C LYS A 23 11.84 -19.52 -11.54
N PRO A 24 10.96 -18.55 -11.23
CA PRO A 24 11.36 -17.31 -10.58
C PRO A 24 11.86 -17.58 -9.15
N GLU A 25 12.84 -16.79 -8.72
CA GLU A 25 13.20 -16.70 -7.31
C GLU A 25 12.16 -15.86 -6.57
N MET A 26 11.88 -16.26 -5.32
CA MET A 26 11.01 -15.47 -4.45
C MET A 26 11.55 -14.04 -4.29
N PRO A 27 10.68 -13.02 -4.14
CA PRO A 27 11.11 -11.64 -3.99
C PRO A 27 12.07 -11.49 -2.81
N SER A 28 13.21 -10.83 -3.01
CA SER A 28 14.16 -10.60 -1.93
C SER A 28 13.52 -9.78 -0.81
N LYS A 29 13.94 -10.04 0.45
CA LYS A 29 13.36 -9.34 1.61
C LYS A 29 13.59 -7.83 1.52
N GLU A 30 14.70 -7.45 0.91
CA GLU A 30 15.14 -6.07 0.66
C GLU A 30 14.18 -5.33 -0.28
N ILE A 31 13.71 -5.98 -1.36
CA ILE A 31 12.75 -5.37 -2.28
C ILE A 31 11.39 -5.17 -1.59
N MET A 32 10.94 -6.16 -0.82
CA MET A 32 9.68 -6.04 -0.08
C MET A 32 9.75 -4.96 1.00
N ALA A 33 10.88 -4.86 1.71
CA ALA A 33 11.13 -3.81 2.69
C ALA A 33 11.11 -2.40 2.06
N THR A 34 11.58 -2.27 0.82
CA THR A 34 11.45 -1.02 0.05
C THR A 34 9.98 -0.62 -0.06
N LEU A 35 9.09 -1.56 -0.37
CA LEU A 35 7.65 -1.32 -0.39
C LEU A 35 7.02 -1.19 1.01
N GLY A 36 7.79 -1.32 2.09
CA GLY A 36 7.29 -1.32 3.47
C GLY A 36 6.61 -2.62 3.87
N ILE A 37 6.61 -3.63 3.00
CA ILE A 37 5.98 -4.92 3.22
C ILE A 37 6.95 -5.81 3.96
N ASP A 38 6.46 -6.45 5.02
CA ASP A 38 7.24 -7.43 5.74
C ASP A 38 7.36 -8.70 4.89
N ALA A 39 8.58 -9.02 4.46
CA ALA A 39 8.82 -10.20 3.66
C ALA A 39 8.49 -11.48 4.44
N ASP A 40 8.73 -11.50 5.76
CA ASP A 40 8.47 -12.68 6.59
C ASP A 40 6.97 -12.99 6.64
N PHE A 41 6.11 -11.98 6.46
CA PHE A 41 4.67 -12.16 6.31
C PHE A 41 4.34 -12.97 5.04
N LEU A 42 5.00 -12.68 3.91
CA LEU A 42 4.81 -13.41 2.65
C LEU A 42 5.36 -14.83 2.71
N TYR A 43 6.52 -15.02 3.35
CA TYR A 43 7.18 -16.32 3.45
C TYR A 43 6.48 -17.30 4.40
N ARG A 44 5.53 -16.84 5.21
CA ARG A 44 4.72 -17.71 6.10
C ARG A 44 3.55 -18.42 5.39
N GLY A 45 3.31 -18.16 4.09
CA GLY A 45 2.36 -18.93 3.27
C GLY A 45 0.90 -18.45 3.33
N PHE A 46 0.63 -17.26 3.87
CA PHE A 46 -0.72 -16.75 4.09
C PHE A 46 -1.19 -15.85 2.94
N PHE A 47 -1.56 -16.45 1.80
CA PHE A 47 -2.12 -15.71 0.66
C PHE A 47 -3.65 -15.52 0.74
N TYR A 48 -4.35 -16.15 1.71
CA TYR A 48 -5.83 -16.19 1.74
C TYR A 48 -6.51 -15.95 3.10
N TYR A 49 -5.81 -15.97 4.24
CA TYR A 49 -6.46 -15.94 5.57
C TYR A 49 -6.31 -14.64 6.36
N ASP A 50 -5.63 -13.63 5.81
CA ASP A 50 -5.30 -12.39 6.54
C ASP A 50 -6.09 -11.18 6.03
N ALA A 51 -7.34 -11.42 5.62
CA ALA A 51 -8.27 -10.37 5.25
C ALA A 51 -9.02 -9.94 6.51
N TYR A 52 -8.60 -8.82 7.07
CA TYR A 52 -9.13 -8.20 8.27
C TYR A 52 -10.02 -7.00 7.92
N ILE A 53 -10.95 -6.70 8.82
CA ILE A 53 -11.71 -5.45 8.71
C ILE A 53 -10.76 -4.29 8.96
N SER A 54 -10.83 -3.30 8.08
CA SER A 54 -10.06 -2.06 8.14
C SER A 54 -10.96 -0.85 8.18
N TYR A 55 -10.50 0.16 8.90
CA TYR A 55 -11.19 1.42 9.11
C TYR A 55 -10.32 2.58 8.66
N PRO A 56 -10.90 3.66 8.12
CA PRO A 56 -10.15 4.84 7.75
C PRO A 56 -9.69 5.58 9.00
N THR A 57 -8.43 6.00 8.99
CA THR A 57 -7.92 7.04 9.89
C THR A 57 -8.54 8.39 9.53
N GLU A 58 -8.31 9.43 10.33
CA GLU A 58 -8.75 10.80 9.97
C GLU A 58 -8.20 11.24 8.60
N ALA A 59 -6.93 10.94 8.30
CA ALA A 59 -6.33 11.22 6.99
C ALA A 59 -7.05 10.45 5.86
N GLY A 60 -7.47 9.20 6.10
CA GLY A 60 -8.27 8.43 5.15
C GLY A 60 -9.68 9.01 4.95
N LYS A 61 -10.34 9.44 6.02
CA LYS A 61 -11.68 10.06 5.98
C LYS A 61 -11.67 11.34 5.16
N GLU A 62 -10.66 12.20 5.33
CA GLU A 62 -10.50 13.42 4.52
C GLU A 62 -10.39 13.13 3.01
N LEU A 63 -9.85 11.96 2.65
CA LEU A 63 -9.77 11.51 1.27
C LEU A 63 -11.10 10.95 0.75
N GLY A 64 -12.06 10.68 1.63
CA GLY A 64 -13.33 10.04 1.29
C GLY A 64 -13.23 8.51 1.23
N MET A 65 -12.31 7.92 2.01
CA MET A 65 -12.30 6.46 2.17
C MET A 65 -13.62 5.97 2.75
N PRO A 66 -14.07 4.76 2.38
CA PRO A 66 -15.27 4.17 2.96
C PRO A 66 -15.11 3.97 4.46
N GLU A 67 -16.22 3.91 5.18
CA GLU A 67 -16.27 3.74 6.64
C GLU A 67 -15.53 2.46 7.09
N TRP A 68 -15.56 1.41 6.27
CA TRP A 68 -14.77 0.22 6.47
C TRP A 68 -14.57 -0.53 5.14
N TRP A 69 -13.57 -1.41 5.09
CA TRP A 69 -13.35 -2.37 4.00
C TRP A 69 -12.61 -3.59 4.52
N CYS A 70 -12.67 -4.72 3.81
CA CYS A 70 -11.84 -5.88 4.11
C CYS A 70 -10.50 -5.72 3.42
N SER A 71 -9.37 -5.89 4.11
CA SER A 71 -8.05 -5.83 3.50
C SER A 71 -7.02 -6.62 4.30
N GLY A 72 -5.81 -6.70 3.79
CA GLY A 72 -4.71 -7.41 4.42
C GLY A 72 -3.39 -6.90 3.85
N TYR A 73 -2.32 -7.69 3.97
CA TYR A 73 -0.95 -7.19 3.77
C TYR A 73 -0.70 -5.90 4.58
N GLY A 74 -1.35 -5.78 5.74
CA GLY A 74 -1.15 -4.65 6.63
C GLY A 74 0.31 -4.56 7.02
N VAL A 75 0.89 -3.37 6.96
CA VAL A 75 2.30 -3.13 7.30
C VAL A 75 2.43 -2.45 8.66
N ASP A 76 3.65 -2.39 9.19
CA ASP A 76 3.92 -1.59 10.38
C ASP A 76 3.66 -0.10 10.05
N PRO A 77 2.73 0.57 10.76
CA PRO A 77 2.43 1.99 10.54
C PRO A 77 3.65 2.91 10.58
N LYS A 78 4.72 2.53 11.30
CA LYS A 78 5.96 3.32 11.40
C LYS A 78 6.83 3.25 10.14
N LYS A 79 6.53 2.34 9.20
CA LYS A 79 7.31 2.13 7.96
C LYS A 79 6.74 2.87 6.75
N VAL A 80 5.67 3.64 6.93
CA VAL A 80 4.99 4.41 5.89
C VAL A 80 4.94 5.89 6.27
N THR A 81 4.68 6.77 5.31
CA THR A 81 4.67 8.22 5.52
C THR A 81 3.33 8.70 6.06
N THR A 82 2.23 8.15 5.54
CA THR A 82 0.88 8.49 5.99
C THR A 82 0.06 7.22 6.04
N VAL A 83 -0.55 6.95 7.19
CA VAL A 83 -1.50 5.85 7.35
C VAL A 83 -2.86 6.38 6.95
N LEU A 84 -3.53 5.72 6.00
CA LEU A 84 -4.86 6.08 5.55
C LEU A 84 -5.91 5.16 6.17
N GLY A 85 -5.58 3.89 6.36
CA GLY A 85 -6.44 2.90 7.00
C GLY A 85 -5.68 1.92 7.87
N VAL A 86 -6.35 1.43 8.90
CA VAL A 86 -5.81 0.46 9.85
C VAL A 86 -6.76 -0.73 10.01
N ASP A 87 -6.21 -1.93 10.15
CA ASP A 87 -6.99 -3.11 10.52
C ASP A 87 -7.19 -3.24 12.04
N GLU A 88 -7.98 -4.22 12.44
CA GLU A 88 -8.26 -4.56 13.85
C GLU A 88 -7.00 -4.96 14.66
N HIS A 89 -5.87 -5.23 13.99
CA HIS A 89 -4.58 -5.51 14.62
C HIS A 89 -3.66 -4.29 14.65
N GLY A 90 -4.15 -3.11 14.24
CA GLY A 90 -3.40 -1.85 14.22
C GLY A 90 -2.34 -1.79 13.11
N ARG A 91 -2.45 -2.62 12.07
CA ARG A 91 -1.56 -2.60 10.91
C ARG A 91 -2.08 -1.61 9.89
N ALA A 92 -1.18 -0.90 9.20
CA ALA A 92 -1.55 0.01 8.13
C ALA A 92 -1.90 -0.78 6.86
N THR A 93 -3.16 -0.80 6.45
CA THR A 93 -3.65 -1.55 5.28
C THR A 93 -3.87 -0.68 4.04
N ALA A 94 -4.11 0.62 4.26
CA ALA A 94 -4.03 1.65 3.23
C ALA A 94 -3.07 2.76 3.69
N TRP A 95 -2.17 3.20 2.82
CA TRP A 95 -1.09 4.10 3.22
C TRP A 95 -0.41 4.79 2.03
N ILE A 96 0.33 5.85 2.33
CA ILE A 96 1.23 6.54 1.42
C ILE A 96 2.67 6.36 1.92
N LYS A 97 3.60 6.05 1.02
CA LYS A 97 5.03 6.00 1.29
C LYS A 97 5.79 6.89 0.32
N SER A 98 6.41 7.93 0.85
CA SER A 98 7.38 8.76 0.14
C SER A 98 8.76 8.11 0.16
N TYR A 99 9.50 8.29 -0.94
CA TYR A 99 10.88 7.82 -1.10
C TYR A 99 11.89 8.97 -1.17
N GLY A 100 11.55 10.13 -0.56
CA GLY A 100 12.40 11.32 -0.54
C GLY A 100 12.32 12.18 -1.81
N GLY A 101 11.39 11.87 -2.72
CA GLY A 101 11.08 12.71 -3.88
C GLY A 101 10.21 13.91 -3.52
N PRO A 102 9.87 14.77 -4.51
CA PRO A 102 8.94 15.89 -4.32
C PRO A 102 7.59 15.45 -3.73
N GLU A 103 6.88 16.41 -3.15
CA GLU A 103 5.46 16.28 -2.83
C GLU A 103 4.69 15.76 -4.06
N GLY A 104 3.76 14.82 -3.86
CA GLY A 104 3.14 14.14 -4.99
C GLY A 104 3.84 12.94 -5.55
N THR A 105 4.93 12.51 -4.95
CA THR A 105 5.67 11.33 -5.41
C THR A 105 5.70 10.24 -4.35
N GLY A 106 5.71 8.99 -4.81
CA GLY A 106 5.77 7.83 -3.95
C GLY A 106 4.80 6.74 -4.36
N LEU A 107 4.53 5.86 -3.40
CA LEU A 107 3.61 4.75 -3.55
C LEU A 107 2.40 4.97 -2.64
N ILE A 108 1.22 4.89 -3.24
CA ILE A 108 -0.06 4.88 -2.55
C ILE A 108 -0.60 3.46 -2.62
N ARG A 109 -0.79 2.85 -1.46
CA ARG A 109 -1.38 1.53 -1.30
C ARG A 109 -2.84 1.69 -0.88
N LEU A 110 -3.76 1.20 -1.68
CA LEU A 110 -5.21 1.25 -1.42
C LEU A 110 -5.80 -0.16 -1.60
N TRP A 111 -5.26 -1.19 -0.97
CA TRP A 111 -5.79 -2.54 -1.18
C TRP A 111 -6.83 -2.96 -0.16
N GLY A 112 -7.70 -3.84 -0.63
CA GLY A 112 -8.88 -4.34 0.02
C GLY A 112 -9.68 -5.18 -0.97
N ASN A 113 -10.71 -5.87 -0.49
CA ASN A 113 -11.58 -6.71 -1.29
C ASN A 113 -12.15 -5.93 -2.50
N ASP A 114 -12.56 -6.68 -3.52
CA ASP A 114 -13.14 -6.30 -4.82
C ASP A 114 -14.19 -5.16 -4.82
N GLN A 115 -14.71 -4.77 -3.66
CA GLN A 115 -15.60 -3.65 -3.43
C GLN A 115 -14.92 -2.33 -3.04
N LEU A 116 -13.60 -2.28 -2.93
CA LEU A 116 -12.90 -1.01 -2.97
C LEU A 116 -13.35 -0.25 -4.23
N PRO A 117 -13.45 1.08 -4.18
CA PRO A 117 -14.07 1.79 -5.26
C PRO A 117 -13.28 1.52 -6.55
N GLN A 118 -13.88 0.76 -7.48
CA GLN A 118 -13.59 0.90 -8.91
C GLN A 118 -13.96 2.32 -9.41
N ASP A 119 -14.45 3.17 -8.51
CA ASP A 119 -14.58 4.59 -8.68
C ASP A 119 -13.22 5.24 -8.97
N MET A 120 -12.99 5.44 -10.26
CA MET A 120 -11.84 6.18 -10.78
C MET A 120 -11.79 7.63 -10.28
N GLY A 121 -12.92 8.22 -9.87
CA GLY A 121 -12.96 9.55 -9.26
C GLY A 121 -12.27 9.56 -7.89
N PHE A 122 -12.54 8.56 -7.05
CA PHE A 122 -11.86 8.37 -5.77
C PHE A 122 -10.35 8.14 -5.96
N ILE A 123 -9.97 7.25 -6.88
CA ILE A 123 -8.56 6.96 -7.20
C ILE A 123 -7.82 8.23 -7.65
N LYS A 124 -8.42 9.02 -8.55
CA LYS A 124 -7.86 10.29 -9.02
C LYS A 124 -7.69 11.30 -7.89
N LYS A 125 -8.71 11.48 -7.05
CA LYS A 125 -8.66 12.39 -5.91
C LYS A 125 -7.52 12.05 -4.95
N ILE A 126 -7.29 10.77 -4.67
CA ILE A 126 -6.16 10.34 -3.84
C ILE A 126 -4.81 10.61 -4.51
N ALA A 127 -4.69 10.30 -5.81
CA ALA A 127 -3.46 10.58 -6.55
C ALA A 127 -3.11 12.08 -6.55
N GLU A 128 -4.11 12.94 -6.71
CA GLU A 128 -3.97 14.40 -6.68
C GLU A 128 -3.65 14.93 -5.28
N ARG A 129 -4.17 14.32 -4.21
CA ARG A 129 -3.89 14.75 -2.82
C ARG A 129 -2.54 14.29 -2.30
N ALA A 130 -2.09 13.08 -2.66
CA ALA A 130 -0.69 12.73 -2.48
C ALA A 130 0.22 13.77 -3.17
N GLY A 131 -0.26 14.31 -4.31
CA GLY A 131 0.23 15.46 -5.06
C GLY A 131 0.47 16.77 -4.28
N SER A 132 -0.28 17.00 -3.21
CA SER A 132 -0.56 18.35 -2.66
C SER A 132 -0.56 18.43 -1.13
N THR A 133 0.08 17.48 -0.44
CA THR A 133 0.23 17.52 1.03
C THR A 133 1.30 18.53 1.47
N PRO A 134 0.93 19.66 2.11
CA PRO A 134 1.81 20.80 2.31
C PRO A 134 3.05 20.47 3.16
N ARG A 135 4.21 21.01 2.76
CA ARG A 135 5.47 20.88 3.51
C ARG A 135 5.31 21.36 4.96
N PRO A 136 5.80 20.59 5.97
CA PRO A 136 6.09 21.21 7.26
C PRO A 136 7.16 22.27 7.05
N ARG A 137 6.89 23.49 7.54
CA ARG A 137 7.85 24.60 7.54
C ARG A 137 8.95 24.36 8.56
#